data_AF-A0A9X1BQN1-F1
#
_entry.id   AF-A0A9X1BQN1-F1
#
_cell.length_a   1.000
_cell.length_b   1.000
_cell.length_c   1.000
_cell.angle_alpha   90.00
_cell.angle_beta   90.00
_cell.angle_gamma   90.00
#
_symmetry.space_group_name_H-M   'P 1'
#
loop_
_entity.id
_entity.type
_entity.pdbx_description
1 polymer ?
#
loop_
_entity_poly.entity_id
_entity_poly.type
_entity_poly.pdbx_seq_one_letter_code
_entity_poly.pdbx_strand_id
1 'polypeptide(L)'
;MGAPELLHHLRGAGLVLTLTPAGGLHVAPRTALTDDHRAAIRTERDALVLALQAEAQDPPSRRSSNPLMTPEQGDECHAGGWDDAELSAFTAREARFIRMGRVADAEHLAERLTLRDRQRDDRRLCLECAALADNRRCLVALSGRLAGADRRIEPVQTILQRCPGFMRASGLA
;
A
#
# COMPACT_ATOMS: atom_id res chain seq x y z
N MET A 1 28.42 21.24 -6.34
CA MET A 1 27.32 20.26 -6.45
C MET A 1 26.49 20.47 -5.20
N GLY A 2 25.17 20.67 -5.31
CA GLY A 2 24.34 20.85 -4.12
C GLY A 2 24.21 19.57 -3.31
N ALA A 3 23.71 19.67 -2.08
CA ALA A 3 23.49 18.52 -1.22
C ALA A 3 22.56 17.44 -1.82
N PRO A 4 21.46 17.77 -2.52
CA PRO A 4 20.61 16.76 -3.17
C PRO A 4 21.35 15.98 -4.27
N GLU A 5 22.12 16.66 -5.12
CA GLU A 5 22.89 16.02 -6.18
C GLU A 5 24.04 15.18 -5.62
N LEU A 6 24.69 15.65 -4.54
CA LEU A 6 25.73 14.88 -3.85
C LEU A 6 25.16 13.62 -3.19
N LEU A 7 24.02 13.73 -2.54
CA LEU A 7 23.34 12.61 -1.91
C LEU A 7 22.91 11.55 -2.95
N HIS A 8 22.41 11.97 -4.11
CA HIS A 8 22.14 11.08 -5.23
C HIS A 8 23.42 10.42 -5.78
N HIS A 9 24.49 11.20 -5.97
CA HIS A 9 25.78 10.70 -6.46
C HIS A 9 26.38 9.64 -5.52
N LEU A 10 26.40 9.91 -4.21
CA LEU A 10 26.93 8.97 -3.21
C LEU A 10 26.10 7.67 -3.17
N ARG A 11 24.76 7.76 -3.23
CA ARG A 11 23.88 6.59 -3.33
C ARG A 11 24.12 5.78 -4.60
N GLY A 12 24.29 6.47 -5.74
CA GLY A 12 24.65 5.84 -7.02
C GLY A 12 26.01 5.13 -6.99
N ALA A 13 26.94 5.60 -6.14
CA ALA A 13 28.22 4.95 -5.87
C ALA A 13 28.10 3.77 -4.87
N GLY A 14 26.89 3.39 -4.45
CA GLY A 14 26.65 2.28 -3.52
C GLY A 14 26.82 2.65 -2.05
N LEU A 15 26.87 3.95 -1.71
CA LEU A 15 26.95 4.41 -0.33
C LEU A 15 25.56 4.61 0.28
N VAL A 16 25.38 4.03 1.46
CA VAL A 16 24.23 4.23 2.33
C VAL A 16 24.57 5.35 3.31
N LEU A 17 23.79 6.41 3.28
CA LEU A 17 23.87 7.54 4.21
C LEU A 17 22.70 7.45 5.18
N THR A 18 23.00 7.53 6.47
CA THR A 18 22.03 7.41 7.57
C THR A 18 22.31 8.45 8.64
N LEU A 19 21.28 8.86 9.37
CA LEU A 19 21.44 9.68 10.57
C LEU A 19 21.57 8.76 11.78
N THR A 20 22.60 9.02 12.59
CA THR A 20 22.72 8.41 13.91
C THR A 20 21.68 9.02 14.87
N PRO A 21 21.32 8.32 15.97
CA PRO A 21 20.41 8.87 16.98
C PRO A 21 20.85 10.21 17.57
N ALA A 22 22.17 10.50 17.56
CA ALA A 22 22.75 11.76 18.01
C ALA A 22 22.74 12.86 16.93
N GLY A 23 22.11 12.64 15.78
CA GLY A 23 22.03 13.59 14.66
C GLY A 23 23.30 13.67 13.79
N GLY A 24 24.29 12.81 14.02
CA GLY A 24 25.49 12.71 13.18
C GLY A 24 25.27 11.91 11.90
N LEU A 25 26.00 12.23 10.84
CA LEU A 25 25.97 11.52 9.57
C LEU A 25 26.83 10.25 9.61
N HIS A 26 26.23 9.10 9.32
CA HIS A 26 26.91 7.82 9.13
C HIS A 26 26.86 7.40 7.65
N VAL A 27 28.01 6.95 7.12
CA VAL A 27 28.15 6.57 5.70
C VAL A 27 28.84 5.21 5.58
N ALA A 28 28.21 4.27 4.89
CA ALA A 28 28.69 2.90 4.72
C ALA A 28 28.45 2.38 3.28
N PRO A 29 29.21 1.37 2.81
CA PRO A 29 30.37 0.77 3.47
C PRO A 29 31.61 1.68 3.33
N ARG A 30 32.48 1.69 4.35
CA ARG A 30 33.71 2.49 4.36
C ARG A 30 34.64 2.15 3.18
N THR A 31 34.58 0.92 2.69
CA THR A 31 35.38 0.41 1.56
C THR A 31 35.04 1.08 0.23
N ALA A 32 33.83 1.63 0.08
CA ALA A 32 33.41 2.38 -1.11
C ALA A 32 33.64 3.91 -0.98
N LEU A 33 34.17 4.41 0.15
CA LEU A 33 34.49 5.83 0.31
C LEU A 33 35.87 6.15 -0.27
N THR A 34 35.87 6.88 -1.38
CA THR A 34 37.05 7.55 -1.94
C THR A 34 37.38 8.82 -1.15
N ASP A 35 38.57 9.38 -1.37
CA ASP A 35 38.97 10.64 -0.74
C ASP A 35 38.16 11.83 -1.25
N ASP A 36 37.75 11.80 -2.51
CA ASP A 36 36.85 12.80 -3.08
C ASP A 36 35.46 12.76 -2.44
N HIS A 37 34.90 11.55 -2.20
CA HIS A 37 33.67 11.41 -1.43
C HIS A 37 33.82 12.00 -0.01
N ARG A 38 34.96 11.74 0.66
CA ARG A 38 35.23 12.30 2.01
C ARG A 38 35.32 13.81 1.99
N ALA A 39 35.98 14.39 0.98
CA ALA A 39 36.08 15.84 0.83
C ALA A 39 34.69 16.46 0.62
N ALA A 40 33.91 15.92 -0.32
CA ALA A 40 32.56 16.40 -0.61
C ALA A 40 31.60 16.28 0.59
N ILE A 41 31.61 15.14 1.29
CA ILE A 41 30.80 14.92 2.50
C ILE A 41 31.16 15.91 3.61
N ARG A 42 32.44 16.24 3.78
CA ARG A 42 32.86 17.23 4.79
C ARG A 42 32.40 18.64 4.43
N THR A 43 32.51 19.02 3.16
CA THR A 43 32.09 20.35 2.69
C THR A 43 30.58 20.55 2.84
N GLU A 44 29.78 19.54 2.51
CA GLU A 44 28.32 19.63 2.47
C GLU A 44 27.63 18.99 3.69
N ARG A 45 28.37 18.71 4.78
CA ARG A 45 27.90 17.89 5.91
C ARG A 45 26.55 18.34 6.45
N ASP A 46 26.42 19.61 6.79
CA ASP A 46 25.23 20.12 7.47
C ASP A 46 24.03 20.16 6.51
N ALA A 47 24.27 20.45 5.23
CA ALA A 47 23.26 20.38 4.19
C ALA A 47 22.79 18.93 3.92
N LEU A 48 23.69 17.94 3.96
CA LEU A 48 23.35 16.51 3.89
C LEU A 48 22.53 16.06 5.10
N VAL A 49 22.88 16.51 6.30
CA VAL A 49 22.11 16.20 7.52
C VAL A 49 20.70 16.79 7.42
N LEU A 50 20.57 18.06 7.01
CA LEU A 50 19.26 18.69 6.82
C LEU A 50 18.42 17.98 5.74
N ALA A 51 19.04 17.58 4.62
CA ALA A 51 18.36 16.83 3.57
C ALA A 51 17.86 15.46 4.06
N LEU A 52 18.67 14.72 4.81
CA LEU A 52 18.27 13.44 5.40
C LEU A 52 17.20 13.59 6.48
N GLN A 53 17.23 14.69 7.25
CA GLN A 53 16.17 15.01 8.22
C GLN A 53 14.86 15.33 7.50
N ALA A 54 14.91 16.09 6.40
CA ALA A 54 13.75 16.37 5.57
C ALA A 54 13.18 15.08 4.95
N GLU A 55 14.02 14.19 4.39
CA GLU A 55 13.59 12.86 3.90
C GLU A 55 13.01 11.97 5.00
N ALA A 56 13.45 12.10 6.25
CA ALA A 56 12.89 11.34 7.37
C ALA A 56 11.55 11.90 7.86
N GLN A 57 11.36 13.22 7.76
CA GLN A 57 10.11 13.91 8.11
C GLN A 57 9.04 13.75 7.02
N ASP A 58 9.46 13.74 5.75
CA ASP A 58 8.63 13.55 4.57
C ASP A 58 9.24 12.41 3.72
N PRO A 59 9.06 11.14 4.13
CA PRO A 59 9.54 10.01 3.34
C PRO A 59 8.96 10.11 1.94
N PRO A 60 9.73 9.83 0.87
CA PRO A 60 9.21 9.89 -0.48
C PRO A 60 7.93 9.07 -0.53
N SER A 61 6.81 9.72 -0.89
CA SER A 61 5.55 9.01 -1.07
C SER A 61 5.86 7.90 -2.06
N ARG A 62 5.76 6.65 -1.60
CA ARG A 62 5.69 5.53 -2.53
C ARG A 62 4.35 5.71 -3.18
N ARG A 63 4.31 6.48 -4.28
CA ARG A 63 3.10 6.64 -5.09
C ARG A 63 2.58 5.24 -5.33
N SER A 64 1.38 4.96 -4.82
CA SER A 64 0.76 3.67 -5.07
C SER A 64 0.69 3.48 -6.58
N SER A 65 1.26 2.38 -7.09
CA SER A 65 1.17 2.00 -8.49
C SER A 65 -0.17 1.32 -8.81
N ASN A 66 -1.12 1.35 -7.88
CA ASN A 66 -2.37 0.63 -7.98
C ASN A 66 -3.26 1.21 -9.10
N PRO A 67 -3.51 0.44 -10.17
CA PRO A 67 -4.28 0.92 -11.32
C PRO A 67 -5.78 1.06 -11.03
N LEU A 68 -6.25 0.65 -9.85
CA LEU A 68 -7.65 0.74 -9.42
C LEU A 68 -7.95 1.99 -8.59
N MET A 69 -6.96 2.86 -8.39
CA MET A 69 -7.05 4.11 -7.64
C MET A 69 -6.35 5.24 -8.41
N THR A 70 -6.73 6.49 -8.13
CA THR A 70 -5.93 7.63 -8.56
C THR A 70 -4.65 7.72 -7.73
N PRO A 71 -3.60 8.43 -8.20
CA PRO A 71 -2.40 8.66 -7.40
C PRO A 71 -2.71 9.28 -6.04
N GLU A 72 -3.65 10.22 -5.97
CA GLU A 72 -4.05 10.91 -4.73
C GLU A 72 -4.73 9.94 -3.75
N GLN A 73 -5.57 9.05 -4.25
CA GLN A 73 -6.18 7.98 -3.45
C GLN A 73 -5.13 7.00 -2.93
N GLY A 74 -4.12 6.69 -3.75
CA GLY A 74 -2.95 5.94 -3.34
C GLY A 74 -2.20 6.60 -2.20
N ASP A 75 -1.86 7.88 -2.35
CA ASP A 75 -1.18 8.66 -1.31
C ASP A 75 -2.01 8.73 -0.02
N GLU A 76 -3.33 8.93 -0.11
CA GLU A 76 -4.25 8.90 1.04
C GLU A 76 -4.28 7.52 1.74
N CYS A 77 -4.26 6.44 0.96
CA CYS A 77 -4.24 5.07 1.47
C CYS A 77 -2.98 4.79 2.30
N HIS A 78 -1.82 5.34 1.89
CA HIS A 78 -0.54 5.14 2.58
C HIS A 78 -0.20 6.24 3.59
N ALA A 79 -0.98 7.31 3.66
CA ALA A 79 -0.73 8.43 4.56
C ALA A 79 -0.60 7.96 6.02
N GLY A 80 0.49 8.32 6.68
CA GLY A 80 0.77 7.93 8.07
C GLY A 80 1.19 6.47 8.28
N GLY A 81 1.33 5.68 7.20
CA GLY A 81 1.55 4.24 7.28
C GLY A 81 0.30 3.47 7.69
N TRP A 82 0.36 2.14 7.63
CA TRP A 82 -0.70 1.25 8.10
C TRP A 82 -0.40 0.76 9.51
N ASP A 83 -1.43 0.72 10.36
CA ASP A 83 -1.34 0.05 11.65
C ASP A 83 -1.45 -1.48 11.53
N ASP A 84 -1.28 -2.19 12.64
CA ASP A 84 -1.33 -3.65 12.67
C ASP A 84 -2.71 -4.22 12.25
N ALA A 85 -3.80 -3.50 12.55
CA ALA A 85 -5.14 -3.93 12.20
C ALA A 85 -5.40 -3.75 10.70
N GLU A 86 -4.98 -2.62 10.14
CA GLU A 86 -5.03 -2.33 8.70
C GLU A 86 -4.19 -3.34 7.91
N LEU A 87 -2.96 -3.63 8.36
CA LEU A 87 -2.10 -4.62 7.73
C LEU A 87 -2.71 -6.02 7.79
N SER A 88 -3.24 -6.42 8.96
CA SER A 88 -3.90 -7.73 9.12
C SER A 88 -5.12 -7.87 8.19
N ALA A 89 -5.97 -6.84 8.13
CA ALA A 89 -7.14 -6.83 7.25
C ALA A 89 -6.74 -6.88 5.77
N PHE A 90 -5.71 -6.12 5.37
CA PHE A 90 -5.14 -6.14 4.03
C PHE A 90 -4.66 -7.55 3.65
N THR A 91 -3.80 -8.17 4.47
CA THR A 91 -3.26 -9.51 4.21
C THR A 91 -4.35 -10.57 4.14
N ALA A 92 -5.36 -10.50 5.02
CA ALA A 92 -6.48 -11.44 5.00
C ALA A 92 -7.31 -11.34 3.71
N ARG A 93 -7.53 -10.12 3.21
CA ARG A 93 -8.24 -9.86 1.95
C ARG A 93 -7.44 -10.36 0.76
N GLU A 94 -6.17 -10.02 0.69
CA GLU A 94 -5.28 -10.47 -0.37
C GLU A 94 -5.25 -12.01 -0.45
N ALA A 95 -5.00 -12.69 0.67
CA ALA A 95 -4.98 -14.14 0.74
C ALA A 95 -6.32 -14.77 0.32
N ARG A 96 -7.45 -14.14 0.67
CA ARG A 96 -8.75 -14.58 0.19
C ARG A 96 -8.89 -14.40 -1.32
N PHE A 97 -8.53 -13.25 -1.87
CA PHE A 97 -8.68 -12.98 -3.30
C PHE A 97 -7.78 -13.90 -4.14
N ILE A 98 -6.57 -14.19 -3.67
CA ILE A 98 -5.67 -15.22 -4.24
C ILE A 98 -6.34 -16.59 -4.26
N ARG A 99 -6.94 -17.04 -3.15
CA ARG A 99 -7.68 -18.31 -3.09
C ARG A 99 -8.87 -18.34 -4.06
N MET A 100 -9.47 -17.19 -4.33
CA MET A 100 -10.52 -17.01 -5.35
C MET A 100 -9.95 -16.80 -6.76
N GLY A 101 -8.68 -17.12 -7.01
CA GLY A 101 -8.05 -17.07 -8.33
C GLY A 101 -7.72 -15.67 -8.85
N ARG A 102 -7.74 -14.63 -8.01
CA ARG A 102 -7.46 -13.23 -8.37
C ARG A 102 -6.00 -12.85 -8.12
N VAL A 103 -5.07 -13.75 -8.45
CA VAL A 103 -3.64 -13.57 -8.13
C VAL A 103 -3.07 -12.27 -8.68
N ALA A 104 -3.45 -11.89 -9.91
CA ALA A 104 -2.88 -10.73 -10.61
C ALA A 104 -3.27 -9.36 -10.03
N ASP A 105 -4.36 -9.27 -9.27
CA ASP A 105 -4.85 -7.99 -8.74
C ASP A 105 -5.38 -8.08 -7.30
N ALA A 106 -5.05 -9.15 -6.58
CA ALA A 106 -5.40 -9.33 -5.18
C ALA A 106 -4.87 -8.18 -4.31
N GLU A 107 -3.59 -7.83 -4.48
CA GLU A 107 -2.92 -6.73 -3.77
C GLU A 107 -3.64 -5.40 -4.03
N HIS A 108 -3.84 -5.07 -5.31
CA HIS A 108 -4.52 -3.85 -5.74
C HIS A 108 -5.94 -3.73 -5.20
N LEU A 109 -6.70 -4.83 -5.19
CA LEU A 109 -8.04 -4.86 -4.63
C LEU A 109 -8.01 -4.68 -3.10
N ALA A 110 -7.11 -5.36 -2.40
CA ALA A 110 -6.99 -5.28 -0.95
C ALA A 110 -6.60 -3.87 -0.50
N GLU A 111 -5.64 -3.24 -1.16
CA GLU A 111 -5.22 -1.86 -0.89
C GLU A 111 -6.36 -0.86 -1.09
N ARG A 112 -7.13 -1.00 -2.18
CA ARG A 112 -8.32 -0.15 -2.41
C ARG A 112 -9.36 -0.31 -1.29
N LEU A 113 -9.45 -1.47 -0.65
CA LEU A 113 -10.33 -1.69 0.48
C LEU A 113 -9.78 -1.11 1.79
N THR A 114 -8.47 -0.98 1.93
CA THR A 114 -7.84 -0.26 3.04
C THR A 114 -8.25 1.21 3.02
N LEU A 115 -8.13 1.87 1.85
CA LEU A 115 -8.60 3.24 1.68
C LEU A 115 -10.09 3.40 1.99
N ARG A 116 -10.93 2.49 1.47
CA ARG A 116 -12.38 2.47 1.75
C ARG A 116 -12.65 2.48 3.26
N ASP A 117 -11.94 1.65 4.01
CA ASP A 117 -12.16 1.52 5.45
C ASP A 117 -11.79 2.80 6.20
N ARG A 118 -10.68 3.45 5.84
CA ARG A 118 -10.30 4.77 6.35
C ARG A 118 -11.38 5.81 6.11
N GLN A 119 -11.97 5.80 4.91
CA GLN A 119 -13.07 6.68 4.51
C GLN A 119 -14.42 6.29 5.13
N ARG A 120 -14.48 5.19 5.89
CA ARG A 120 -15.71 4.62 6.49
C ARG A 120 -16.80 4.37 5.45
N ASP A 121 -16.40 4.05 4.23
CA ASP A 121 -17.33 3.73 3.15
C ASP A 121 -17.91 2.33 3.36
N ASP A 122 -19.25 2.23 3.32
CA ASP A 122 -20.02 1.03 3.61
C ASP A 122 -20.21 0.11 2.39
N ARG A 123 -19.72 0.51 1.21
CA ARG A 123 -19.71 -0.33 0.01
C ARG A 123 -18.78 -1.53 0.19
N ARG A 124 -19.07 -2.64 -0.49
CA ARG A 124 -18.36 -3.92 -0.38
C ARG A 124 -18.12 -4.52 -1.75
N LEU A 125 -17.10 -5.36 -1.87
CA LEU A 125 -16.91 -6.24 -3.02
C LEU A 125 -17.63 -7.57 -2.79
N CYS A 126 -18.17 -8.18 -3.85
CA CYS A 126 -18.71 -9.54 -3.69
C CYS A 126 -17.60 -10.54 -3.31
N LEU A 127 -16.34 -10.26 -3.66
CA LEU A 127 -15.20 -11.04 -3.21
C LEU A 127 -15.07 -11.11 -1.68
N GLU A 128 -15.55 -10.11 -0.93
CA GLU A 128 -15.58 -10.12 0.54
C GLU A 128 -16.75 -10.93 1.11
N CYS A 129 -17.71 -11.33 0.27
CA CYS A 129 -18.96 -11.96 0.70
C CYS A 129 -18.80 -13.48 0.85
N ALA A 130 -19.26 -14.03 1.97
CA ALA A 130 -19.39 -15.45 2.24
C ALA A 130 -20.40 -16.15 1.30
N ALA A 131 -21.34 -15.38 0.73
CA ALA A 131 -22.37 -15.90 -0.17
C ALA A 131 -21.94 -15.99 -1.63
N LEU A 132 -20.71 -15.59 -1.97
CA LEU A 132 -20.17 -15.77 -3.31
C LEU A 132 -19.65 -17.20 -3.43
N ALA A 133 -20.34 -18.01 -4.23
CA ALA A 133 -19.96 -19.40 -4.46
C ALA A 133 -18.71 -19.52 -5.35
N ASP A 134 -18.08 -20.69 -5.36
CA ASP A 134 -16.89 -20.97 -6.18
C ASP A 134 -17.16 -20.82 -7.69
N ASN A 135 -18.39 -21.13 -8.12
CA ASN A 135 -18.87 -20.89 -9.48
C ASN A 135 -19.30 -19.43 -9.73
N ARG A 136 -18.89 -18.51 -8.86
CA ARG A 136 -19.11 -17.06 -8.93
C ARG A 136 -20.55 -16.60 -8.80
N ARG A 137 -21.50 -17.48 -8.52
CA ARG A 137 -22.91 -17.09 -8.32
C ARG A 137 -23.18 -16.57 -6.91
N CYS A 138 -24.15 -15.66 -6.81
CA CYS A 138 -24.65 -15.16 -5.53
C CYS A 138 -25.66 -16.15 -4.91
N LEU A 139 -25.30 -16.78 -3.79
CA LEU A 139 -26.17 -17.73 -3.09
C LEU A 139 -27.41 -17.07 -2.47
N VAL A 140 -27.33 -15.79 -2.08
CA VAL A 140 -28.50 -15.05 -1.56
C VAL A 140 -29.54 -14.85 -2.66
N ALA A 141 -29.10 -14.42 -3.85
CA ALA A 141 -29.97 -14.27 -5.01
C ALA A 141 -30.56 -15.61 -5.45
N LEU A 142 -29.75 -16.67 -5.50
CA LEU A 142 -30.21 -18.03 -5.82
C LEU A 142 -31.34 -18.50 -4.89
N SER A 143 -31.20 -18.21 -3.60
CA SER A 143 -32.22 -18.50 -2.59
C SER A 143 -33.47 -17.60 -2.65
N GLY A 144 -33.51 -16.61 -3.54
CA GLY A 144 -34.63 -15.66 -3.67
C GLY A 144 -34.71 -14.63 -2.54
N ARG A 145 -33.65 -14.47 -1.75
CA ARG A 145 -33.61 -13.55 -0.59
C ARG A 145 -33.07 -12.16 -0.94
N LEU A 146 -32.72 -11.92 -2.19
CA LEU A 146 -32.28 -10.61 -2.68
C LEU A 146 -33.37 -10.04 -3.60
N ALA A 147 -34.09 -9.04 -3.10
CA ALA A 147 -35.20 -8.44 -3.83
C ALA A 147 -34.73 -7.83 -5.16
N GLY A 148 -35.47 -8.10 -6.25
CA GLY A 148 -35.18 -7.56 -7.58
C GLY A 148 -33.97 -8.15 -8.30
N ALA A 149 -33.23 -9.07 -7.69
CA ALA A 149 -32.08 -9.72 -8.33
C ALA A 149 -32.49 -10.98 -9.10
N ASP A 150 -31.87 -11.21 -10.25
CA ASP A 150 -31.97 -12.49 -10.97
C ASP A 150 -31.38 -13.61 -10.09
N ARG A 151 -32.10 -14.73 -9.96
CA ARG A 151 -31.68 -15.87 -9.12
C ARG A 151 -30.41 -16.57 -9.61
N ARG A 152 -30.01 -16.34 -10.87
CA ARG A 152 -28.82 -16.90 -11.51
C ARG A 152 -27.72 -15.86 -11.69
N ILE A 153 -27.85 -14.68 -11.08
CA ILE A 153 -26.87 -13.61 -11.21
C ILE A 153 -25.47 -14.07 -10.83
N GLU A 154 -24.53 -13.78 -11.73
CA GLU A 154 -23.11 -13.75 -11.47
C GLU A 154 -22.73 -12.27 -11.27
N PRO A 155 -22.58 -11.80 -10.02
CA PRO A 155 -22.30 -10.39 -9.77
C PRO A 155 -20.90 -10.02 -10.26
N VAL A 156 -20.72 -8.75 -10.66
CA VAL A 156 -19.38 -8.21 -10.89
C VAL A 156 -18.67 -8.11 -9.55
N GLN A 157 -17.63 -8.93 -9.37
CA GLN A 157 -17.12 -9.21 -8.03
C GLN A 157 -16.23 -8.10 -7.46
N THR A 158 -15.75 -7.22 -8.33
CA THR A 158 -14.71 -6.21 -8.08
C THR A 158 -15.24 -4.78 -8.06
N ILE A 159 -16.55 -4.57 -8.16
CA ILE A 159 -17.15 -3.24 -8.02
C ILE A 159 -17.61 -3.05 -6.57
N LEU A 160 -17.27 -1.89 -5.99
CA LEU A 160 -17.76 -1.47 -4.68
C LEU A 160 -19.24 -1.12 -4.76
N GLN A 161 -20.08 -1.90 -4.09
CA GLN A 161 -21.53 -1.72 -4.08
C GLN A 161 -22.10 -1.92 -2.69
N ARG A 162 -23.24 -1.27 -2.40
CA ARG A 162 -24.04 -1.62 -1.23
C ARG A 162 -24.89 -2.84 -1.59
N CYS A 163 -24.88 -3.85 -0.74
CA CYS A 163 -25.68 -5.07 -0.94
C CYS A 163 -26.38 -5.43 0.37
N PRO A 164 -27.74 -5.42 0.42
CA PRO A 164 -28.48 -5.77 1.63
C PRO A 164 -28.37 -7.25 2.02
N GLY A 165 -27.95 -8.11 1.08
CA GLY A 165 -27.65 -9.51 1.32
C GLY A 165 -26.18 -9.80 1.65
N PHE A 166 -25.35 -8.77 1.86
CA PHE A 166 -23.92 -8.98 2.12
C PHE A 166 -23.71 -9.70 3.46
N MET A 167 -22.93 -10.77 3.40
CA MET A 167 -22.48 -11.51 4.57
C MET A 167 -20.96 -11.56 4.52
N ARG A 168 -20.27 -10.93 5.47
CA ARG A 168 -18.79 -10.90 5.47
C ARG A 168 -18.23 -12.31 5.62
N ALA A 169 -17.25 -12.66 4.80
CA ALA A 169 -16.54 -13.92 4.95
C ALA A 169 -15.70 -13.94 6.24
N SER A 170 -15.63 -15.12 6.88
CA SER A 170 -14.82 -15.33 8.08
C SER A 170 -13.36 -14.96 7.85
N GLY A 171 -12.76 -14.27 8.81
CA GLY A 171 -11.36 -13.83 8.76
C GLY A 171 -11.11 -12.50 8.05
N LEU A 172 -12.15 -11.79 7.57
CA LEU A 172 -12.02 -10.43 7.01
C LEU A 172 -12.39 -9.31 8.01
N ALA A 173 -12.11 -9.51 9.29
CA ALA A 173 -12.44 -8.57 10.37
C ALA A 173 -11.71 -7.24 10.19
#